data_AF-A0AA39I3S4-F1
#
_entry.id   AF-A0AA39I3S4-F1
#
_cell.length_a   1.000
_cell.length_b   1.000
_cell.length_c   1.000
_cell.angle_alpha   90.00
_cell.angle_beta   90.00
_cell.angle_gamma   90.00
#
_symmetry.space_group_name_H-M   'P 1'
#
loop_
_entity.id
_entity.type
_entity.pdbx_description
1 polymer ?
#
loop_
_entity_poly.entity_id
_entity_poly.type
_entity_poly.pdbx_seq_one_letter_code
_entity_poly.pdbx_strand_id
1 'polypeptide(L)'
;MDEKATTPVVRYPTVVDRTYKRFILPTSEDICYLRHPSGVVVVTLSARKVASLPEGVIVTGVNWNTSQKKKGVDRSKVKVVGKSKKGALQLQAETRLCILELSDGSELTLRAGIKGLLIEVNARLEKNPDLVRTARENRGYICILMPPPGTDRRHKPNEFNEETLVLG
;
A
#
# COMPACT_ATOMS: atom_id res chain seq x y z
N MET A 1 -25.01 -14.98 -40.91
CA MET A 1 -25.32 -15.34 -39.51
C MET A 1 -24.19 -16.24 -39.05
N ASP A 2 -23.27 -15.72 -38.25
CA ASP A 2 -22.25 -16.53 -37.56
C ASP A 2 -21.98 -15.87 -36.21
N GLU A 3 -22.76 -16.26 -35.22
CA GLU A 3 -22.60 -15.86 -33.83
C GLU A 3 -21.53 -16.75 -33.20
N LYS A 4 -20.29 -16.25 -33.09
CA LYS A 4 -19.24 -16.95 -32.36
C LYS A 4 -19.55 -16.89 -30.86
N ALA A 5 -19.95 -18.02 -30.31
CA ALA A 5 -20.11 -18.21 -28.87
C ALA A 5 -18.76 -17.99 -28.15
N THR A 6 -18.67 -16.90 -27.39
CA THR A 6 -17.54 -16.61 -26.50
C THR A 6 -17.56 -17.59 -25.33
N THR A 7 -16.61 -18.53 -25.29
CA THR A 7 -16.45 -19.43 -24.14
C THR A 7 -16.08 -18.63 -22.89
N PRO A 8 -16.76 -18.79 -21.75
CA PRO A 8 -16.44 -18.04 -20.54
C PRO A 8 -15.05 -18.44 -20.04
N VAL A 9 -14.12 -17.48 -20.02
CA VAL A 9 -12.79 -17.69 -19.46
C VAL A 9 -12.93 -17.85 -17.95
N VAL A 10 -12.76 -19.08 -17.46
CA VAL A 10 -12.74 -19.38 -16.02
C VAL A 10 -11.48 -18.74 -15.42
N ARG A 11 -11.65 -17.59 -14.77
CA ARG A 11 -10.58 -16.93 -14.02
C ARG A 11 -10.47 -17.53 -12.62
N TYR A 12 -9.42 -18.30 -12.40
CA TYR A 12 -9.10 -18.77 -11.05
C TYR A 12 -8.55 -17.61 -10.21
N PRO A 13 -9.05 -17.40 -8.98
CA PRO A 13 -8.52 -16.35 -8.11
C PRO A 13 -7.04 -16.61 -7.80
N THR A 14 -6.23 -15.56 -7.81
CA THR A 14 -4.80 -15.64 -7.46
C THR A 14 -4.62 -15.94 -5.97
N VAL A 15 -3.39 -16.27 -5.52
CA VAL A 15 -3.09 -16.43 -4.09
C VAL A 15 -3.48 -15.17 -3.30
N VAL A 16 -3.19 -13.98 -3.85
CA VAL A 16 -3.58 -12.71 -3.23
C VAL A 16 -5.10 -12.64 -3.08
N ASP A 17 -5.85 -12.97 -4.12
CA ASP A 17 -7.32 -12.90 -4.09
C ASP A 17 -7.95 -13.91 -3.13
N ARG A 18 -7.31 -15.06 -2.91
CA ARG A 18 -7.78 -16.09 -1.99
C ARG A 18 -7.50 -15.75 -0.53
N THR A 19 -6.40 -15.06 -0.27
CA THR A 19 -5.87 -14.93 1.10
C THR A 19 -5.94 -13.50 1.65
N TYR A 20 -5.97 -12.49 0.79
CA TYR A 20 -6.03 -11.09 1.18
C TYR A 20 -7.34 -10.46 0.74
N LYS A 21 -7.90 -9.62 1.62
CA LYS A 21 -9.00 -8.72 1.28
C LYS A 21 -8.46 -7.32 1.02
N ARG A 22 -9.00 -6.65 0.00
CA ARG A 22 -8.62 -5.29 -0.39
C ARG A 22 -9.51 -4.28 0.30
N PHE A 23 -8.90 -3.26 0.87
CA PHE A 23 -9.60 -2.16 1.50
C PHE A 23 -9.04 -0.82 1.01
N ILE A 24 -9.91 0.17 0.98
CA ILE A 24 -9.59 1.59 0.79
C ILE A 24 -10.16 2.38 1.95
N LEU A 25 -9.69 3.62 2.12
CA LEU A 25 -10.26 4.54 3.09
C LEU A 25 -11.14 5.57 2.37
N PRO A 26 -12.31 5.92 2.91
CA PRO A 26 -13.11 7.01 2.36
C PRO A 26 -12.41 8.37 2.49
N THR A 27 -11.42 8.49 3.39
CA THR A 27 -10.64 9.72 3.60
C THR A 27 -9.46 9.89 2.65
N SER A 28 -9.04 8.82 1.97
CA SER A 28 -7.96 8.86 0.99
C SER A 28 -8.05 7.64 0.08
N GLU A 29 -8.22 7.91 -1.21
CA GLU A 29 -8.19 6.90 -2.26
C GLU A 29 -6.77 6.66 -2.79
N ASP A 30 -5.72 7.25 -2.20
CA ASP A 30 -4.36 7.12 -2.73
C ASP A 30 -3.76 5.72 -2.47
N ILE A 31 -4.25 5.03 -1.44
CA ILE A 31 -3.66 3.77 -0.94
C ILE A 31 -4.71 2.66 -0.89
N CYS A 32 -4.27 1.44 -1.19
CA CYS A 32 -5.01 0.20 -0.98
C CYS A 32 -4.31 -0.66 0.08
N TYR A 33 -5.10 -1.24 0.97
CA TYR A 33 -4.67 -2.11 2.06
C TYR A 33 -5.04 -3.56 1.75
N LEU A 34 -4.04 -4.39 1.46
CA LEU A 34 -4.22 -5.85 1.35
C LEU A 34 -4.11 -6.44 2.74
N ARG A 35 -5.23 -6.86 3.33
CA ARG A 35 -5.26 -7.41 4.69
C ARG A 35 -5.39 -8.92 4.67
N HIS A 36 -4.44 -9.59 5.32
CA HIS A 36 -4.48 -11.01 5.61
C HIS A 36 -5.28 -11.28 6.92
N PRO A 37 -5.96 -12.43 7.06
CA PRO A 37 -6.63 -12.83 8.31
C PRO A 37 -5.73 -12.84 9.56
N SER A 38 -4.42 -13.05 9.41
CA SER A 38 -3.44 -12.98 10.51
C SER A 38 -3.25 -11.57 11.10
N GLY A 39 -3.81 -10.55 10.44
CA GLY A 39 -3.63 -9.14 10.75
C GLY A 39 -2.47 -8.48 10.01
N VAL A 40 -1.69 -9.18 9.19
CA VAL A 40 -0.70 -8.52 8.30
C VAL A 40 -1.43 -7.66 7.28
N VAL A 41 -0.98 -6.42 7.12
CA VAL A 41 -1.51 -5.47 6.13
C VAL A 41 -0.38 -5.05 5.20
N VAL A 42 -0.51 -5.35 3.92
CA VAL A 42 0.39 -4.86 2.87
C VAL A 42 -0.22 -3.60 2.27
N VAL A 43 0.55 -2.53 2.24
CA VAL A 43 0.12 -1.22 1.78
C VAL A 43 0.62 -1.01 0.36
N THR A 44 -0.26 -0.63 -0.56
CA THR A 44 0.04 -0.44 -1.98
C THR A 44 -0.55 0.88 -2.48
N LEU A 45 0.00 1.46 -3.54
CA LEU A 45 -0.65 2.57 -4.23
C LEU A 45 -1.95 2.06 -4.87
N SER A 46 -3.07 2.76 -4.67
CA SER A 46 -4.38 2.28 -5.16
C SER A 46 -4.44 2.21 -6.69
N ALA A 47 -5.25 1.31 -7.23
CA ALA A 47 -5.45 1.21 -8.67
C ALA A 47 -6.08 2.50 -9.25
N ARG A 48 -7.01 3.11 -8.49
CA ARG A 48 -7.62 4.41 -8.83
C ARG A 48 -6.58 5.51 -8.91
N LYS A 49 -5.66 5.56 -7.96
CA LYS A 49 -4.61 6.57 -7.94
C LYS A 49 -3.67 6.42 -9.13
N VAL A 50 -3.27 5.19 -9.43
CA VAL A 50 -2.49 4.87 -10.64
C VAL A 50 -3.22 5.34 -11.91
N ALA A 51 -4.51 5.04 -12.04
CA ALA A 51 -5.31 5.44 -13.19
C ALA A 51 -5.54 6.97 -13.29
N SER A 52 -5.45 7.69 -12.17
CA SER A 52 -5.61 9.14 -12.13
C SER A 52 -4.33 9.93 -12.45
N LEU A 53 -3.17 9.26 -12.55
CA LEU A 53 -1.94 9.93 -12.96
C LEU A 53 -2.04 10.38 -14.42
N PRO A 54 -1.47 11.54 -14.80
CA PRO A 54 -1.46 11.97 -16.18
C PRO A 54 -0.77 10.95 -17.08
N GLU A 55 -1.19 10.89 -18.35
CA GLU A 55 -0.62 9.95 -19.32
C GLU A 55 0.90 10.18 -19.47
N GLY A 56 1.66 9.09 -19.47
CA GLY A 56 3.12 9.13 -19.55
C GLY A 56 3.83 9.51 -18.26
N VAL A 57 3.12 9.93 -17.21
CA VAL A 57 3.74 10.24 -15.91
C VAL A 57 4.07 8.96 -15.15
N ILE A 58 5.33 8.87 -14.72
CA ILE A 58 5.87 7.73 -13.97
C ILE A 58 6.44 8.18 -12.63
N VAL A 59 6.64 7.23 -11.72
CA VAL A 59 7.29 7.51 -10.44
C VAL A 59 8.81 7.38 -10.60
N THR A 60 9.53 8.48 -10.38
CA THR A 60 10.99 8.58 -10.56
C THR A 60 11.76 8.50 -9.26
N GLY A 61 11.10 8.67 -8.11
CA GLY A 61 11.74 8.61 -6.80
C GLY A 61 10.77 8.29 -5.67
N VAL A 62 11.30 7.76 -4.57
CA VAL A 62 10.56 7.54 -3.31
C VAL A 62 11.35 8.08 -2.15
N ASN A 63 10.83 9.14 -1.52
CA ASN A 63 11.43 9.74 -0.34
C ASN A 63 10.78 9.19 0.94
N TRP A 64 11.53 8.39 1.69
CA TRP A 64 11.12 7.79 2.97
C TRP A 64 11.29 8.72 4.18
N ASN A 65 12.05 9.81 4.04
CA ASN A 65 12.28 10.79 5.09
C ASN A 65 11.28 11.96 5.00
N THR A 66 10.07 11.71 5.49
CA THR A 66 8.94 12.63 5.32
C THR A 66 8.80 13.69 6.41
N SER A 67 9.74 13.78 7.36
CA SER A 67 9.67 14.69 8.49
C SER A 67 10.44 15.98 8.18
N GLN A 68 9.81 17.14 8.40
CA GLN A 68 10.46 18.44 8.20
C GLN A 68 11.44 18.83 9.32
N LYS A 69 11.52 18.04 10.40
CA LYS A 69 12.50 18.28 11.47
C LYS A 69 13.85 17.69 11.06
N LYS A 70 14.96 18.41 11.29
CA LYS A 70 16.36 17.97 11.04
C LYS A 70 16.74 16.61 11.69
N LYS A 71 15.90 16.07 12.58
CA LYS A 71 15.98 14.71 13.17
C LYS A 71 14.79 13.83 12.78
N GLY A 72 14.38 13.89 11.51
CA GLY A 72 13.33 13.05 10.96
C GLY A 72 13.67 11.57 11.04
N VAL A 73 12.67 10.73 11.32
CA VAL A 73 12.84 9.27 11.26
C VAL A 73 12.74 8.85 9.80
N ASP A 74 13.87 8.48 9.22
CA ASP A 74 13.92 7.78 7.94
C ASP A 74 13.34 6.37 8.12
N ARG A 75 12.24 6.10 7.43
CA ARG A 75 11.48 4.85 7.59
C ARG A 75 12.20 3.65 6.99
N SER A 76 13.11 3.85 6.04
CA SER A 76 13.97 2.79 5.49
C SER A 76 14.90 2.19 6.54
N LYS A 77 15.20 2.93 7.61
CA LYS A 77 16.12 2.55 8.68
C LYS A 77 15.43 1.87 9.87
N VAL A 78 14.10 1.68 9.81
CA VAL A 78 13.35 1.01 10.87
C VAL A 78 13.72 -0.47 10.90
N LYS A 79 14.28 -0.93 12.03
CA LYS A 79 14.63 -2.33 12.26
C LYS A 79 13.73 -2.92 13.34
N VAL A 80 12.85 -3.84 12.95
CA VAL A 80 11.93 -4.54 13.85
C VAL A 80 12.50 -5.90 14.24
N VAL A 81 12.54 -6.19 15.54
CA VAL A 81 13.07 -7.46 16.07
C VAL A 81 12.11 -8.16 17.04
N GLY A 82 12.10 -9.50 16.96
CA GLY A 82 11.39 -10.39 17.89
C GLY A 82 9.86 -10.39 17.75
N LYS A 83 9.20 -11.35 18.43
CA LYS A 83 7.73 -11.50 18.44
C LYS A 83 7.00 -10.25 18.95
N SER A 84 7.63 -9.52 19.88
CA SER A 84 7.11 -8.27 20.44
C SER A 84 7.29 -7.06 19.51
N LYS A 85 7.87 -7.24 18.32
CA LYS A 85 8.09 -6.19 17.30
C LYS A 85 8.81 -4.96 17.87
N LYS A 86 9.81 -5.20 18.72
CA LYS A 86 10.59 -4.14 19.36
C LYS A 86 11.30 -3.33 18.27
N GLY A 87 11.17 -2.01 18.32
CA GLY A 87 11.73 -1.10 17.32
C GLY A 87 10.79 -0.75 16.16
N ALA A 88 9.59 -1.33 16.09
CA ALA A 88 8.57 -0.90 15.12
C ALA A 88 8.11 0.53 15.39
N LEU A 89 8.00 1.32 14.32
CA LEU A 89 7.49 2.69 14.40
C LEU A 89 5.96 2.66 14.49
N GLN A 90 5.40 3.28 15.54
CA GLN A 90 3.96 3.44 15.66
C GLN A 90 3.50 4.59 14.77
N LEU A 91 2.64 4.27 13.80
CA LEU A 91 2.03 5.21 12.88
C LEU A 91 0.69 5.67 13.42
N GLN A 92 0.44 6.98 13.29
CA GLN A 92 -0.90 7.58 13.35
C GLN A 92 -1.46 7.74 11.93
N ALA A 93 -2.76 7.94 11.79
CA ALA A 93 -3.44 8.02 10.48
C ALA A 93 -2.84 9.13 9.58
N GLU A 94 -2.49 10.27 10.17
CA GLU A 94 -1.90 11.42 9.49
C GLU A 94 -0.41 11.25 9.13
N THR A 95 0.22 10.17 9.61
CA THR A 95 1.66 9.93 9.41
C THR A 95 1.93 9.73 7.92
N ARG A 96 2.77 10.60 7.34
CA ARG A 96 3.26 10.43 5.97
C ARG A 96 4.11 9.16 5.89
N LEU A 97 3.84 8.26 4.97
CA LEU A 97 4.63 7.05 4.74
C LEU A 97 5.86 7.35 3.88
N CYS A 98 5.61 7.98 2.74
CA CYS A 98 6.62 8.41 1.78
C CYS A 98 6.08 9.56 0.93
N ILE A 99 6.97 10.20 0.19
CA ILE A 99 6.63 11.13 -0.89
C ILE A 99 7.11 10.46 -2.18
N LEU A 100 6.21 10.30 -3.15
CA LEU A 100 6.57 9.84 -4.49
C LEU A 100 6.90 11.05 -5.35
N GLU A 101 8.04 11.01 -6.02
CA GLU A 101 8.47 12.01 -6.99
C GLU A 101 8.02 11.54 -8.38
N LEU A 102 7.32 12.41 -9.12
CA LEU A 102 6.80 12.11 -10.44
C LEU A 102 7.68 12.73 -11.54
N SER A 103 7.64 12.13 -12.74
CA SER A 103 8.44 12.59 -13.88
C SER A 103 8.07 13.98 -14.40
N ASP A 104 6.89 14.48 -14.06
CA ASP A 104 6.44 15.85 -14.37
C ASP A 104 6.91 16.89 -13.33
N GLY A 105 7.68 16.45 -12.33
CA GLY A 105 8.20 17.29 -11.23
C GLY A 105 7.23 17.47 -10.06
N SER A 106 6.01 16.92 -10.14
CA SER A 106 5.06 16.95 -9.03
C SER A 106 5.37 15.88 -7.97
N GLU A 107 4.82 16.06 -6.76
CA GLU A 107 5.02 15.15 -5.63
C GLU A 107 3.69 14.61 -5.11
N LEU A 108 3.64 13.31 -4.79
CA LEU A 108 2.50 12.67 -4.15
C LEU A 108 2.87 12.19 -2.74
N THR A 109 2.33 12.87 -1.73
CA THR A 109 2.49 12.46 -0.32
C THR A 109 1.51 11.35 0.05
N LEU A 110 2.02 10.16 0.34
CA LEU A 110 1.22 9.03 0.82
C LEU A 110 1.16 9.04 2.35
N ARG A 111 -0.03 8.84 2.92
CA ARG A 111 -0.26 8.84 4.38
C ARG A 111 -0.81 7.51 4.85
N ALA A 112 -0.47 7.13 6.08
CA ALA A 112 -0.79 5.82 6.63
C ALA A 112 -2.30 5.55 6.71
N GLY A 113 -3.13 6.58 6.90
CA GLY A 113 -4.59 6.51 6.91
C GLY A 113 -5.20 5.76 8.09
N ILE A 114 -4.43 4.88 8.74
CA ILE A 114 -4.79 4.09 9.90
C ILE A 114 -3.68 4.13 10.96
N LYS A 115 -4.04 3.78 12.20
CA LYS A 115 -3.05 3.47 13.23
C LYS A 115 -2.44 2.09 12.99
N GLY A 116 -1.14 1.96 13.14
CA GLY A 116 -0.45 0.70 12.92
C GLY A 116 1.01 0.70 13.36
N LEU A 117 1.62 -0.48 13.35
CA LEU A 117 3.06 -0.66 13.52
C LEU A 117 3.69 -0.84 12.15
N LEU A 118 4.61 0.05 11.77
CA LEU A 118 5.44 -0.11 10.59
C LEU A 118 6.45 -1.22 10.82
N ILE A 119 6.37 -2.28 10.00
CA ILE A 119 7.25 -3.44 10.07
C ILE A 119 8.40 -3.30 9.08
N GLU A 120 8.07 -2.92 7.86
CA GLU A 120 9.03 -2.86 6.75
C GLU A 120 8.55 -1.85 5.70
N VAL A 121 9.47 -1.16 5.04
CA VAL A 121 9.23 -0.45 3.78
C VAL A 121 9.94 -1.17 2.63
N ASN A 122 9.42 -1.06 1.41
CA ASN A 122 9.99 -1.76 0.27
C ASN A 122 11.25 -1.06 -0.27
N ALA A 123 12.42 -1.48 0.22
CA ALA A 123 13.72 -0.95 -0.22
C ALA A 123 13.98 -1.09 -1.72
N ARG A 124 13.27 -1.96 -2.45
CA ARG A 124 13.41 -2.09 -3.91
C ARG A 124 13.01 -0.81 -4.65
N LEU A 125 12.12 -0.02 -4.06
CA LEU A 125 11.65 1.24 -4.65
C LEU A 125 12.74 2.31 -4.72
N GLU A 126 13.84 2.17 -3.97
CA GLU A 126 15.00 3.07 -4.09
C GLU A 126 15.70 2.92 -5.44
N LYS A 127 15.68 1.70 -6.01
CA LYS A 127 16.29 1.39 -7.30
C LYS A 127 15.30 1.39 -8.45
N ASN A 128 14.07 0.95 -8.19
CA ASN A 128 13.01 0.79 -9.17
C ASN A 128 11.70 1.42 -8.66
N PRO A 129 11.61 2.75 -8.58
CA PRO A 129 10.50 3.47 -7.95
C PRO A 129 9.15 3.21 -8.63
N ASP A 130 9.13 3.13 -9.97
CA ASP A 130 7.90 2.92 -10.75
C ASP A 130 7.27 1.52 -10.59
N LEU A 131 7.91 0.60 -9.84
CA LEU A 131 7.27 -0.64 -9.40
C LEU A 131 5.99 -0.36 -8.61
N VAL A 132 5.93 0.76 -7.89
CA VAL A 132 4.74 1.17 -7.13
C VAL A 132 3.50 1.30 -8.00
N ARG A 133 3.69 1.61 -9.29
CA ARG A 133 2.63 1.74 -10.30
C ARG A 133 2.47 0.47 -11.11
N THR A 134 3.57 -0.09 -11.61
CA THR A 134 3.58 -1.21 -12.57
C THR A 134 3.41 -2.60 -11.94
N ALA A 135 3.71 -2.74 -10.64
CA ALA A 135 3.67 -4.02 -9.92
C ALA A 135 3.17 -3.87 -8.47
N ARG A 136 2.19 -2.98 -8.24
CA ARG A 136 1.68 -2.53 -6.91
C ARG A 136 1.53 -3.63 -5.86
N GLU A 137 0.88 -4.75 -6.18
CA GLU A 137 0.57 -5.81 -5.21
C GLU A 137 1.64 -6.91 -5.12
N ASN A 138 2.66 -6.86 -5.97
CA ASN A 138 3.72 -7.86 -6.01
C ASN A 138 5.05 -7.26 -5.58
N ARG A 139 5.79 -6.65 -6.51
CA ARG A 139 7.13 -6.10 -6.24
C ARG A 139 7.10 -4.63 -5.83
N GLY A 140 5.94 -3.99 -5.94
CA GLY A 140 5.73 -2.55 -5.76
C GLY A 140 4.95 -2.15 -4.51
N TYR A 141 4.80 -3.02 -3.51
CA TYR A 141 4.19 -2.61 -2.25
C TYR A 141 5.01 -1.47 -1.62
N ILE A 142 4.37 -0.62 -0.84
CA ILE A 142 5.00 0.53 -0.18
C ILE A 142 5.59 0.07 1.15
N CYS A 143 4.76 -0.52 2.00
CA CYS A 143 5.16 -0.96 3.33
C CYS A 143 4.27 -2.10 3.86
N ILE A 144 4.74 -2.73 4.93
CA ILE A 144 4.00 -3.74 5.69
C ILE A 144 3.68 -3.17 7.06
N LEU A 145 2.39 -3.22 7.41
CA LEU A 145 1.86 -2.79 8.69
C LEU A 145 1.30 -3.97 9.48
N MET A 146 1.26 -3.79 10.79
CA MET A 146 0.52 -4.66 11.69
C MET A 146 -0.38 -3.85 12.63
N PRO A 147 -1.49 -4.44 13.12
CA PRO A 147 -2.30 -3.84 14.17
C PRO A 147 -1.44 -3.50 15.40
N PRO A 148 -1.75 -2.37 16.08
CA PRO A 148 -1.13 -2.02 17.33
C PRO A 148 -1.26 -3.14 18.39
N PRO A 149 -0.39 -3.15 19.42
CA PRO A 149 -0.55 -4.05 20.55
C PRO A 149 -1.92 -3.87 21.21
N GLY A 150 -2.54 -4.97 21.65
CA GLY A 150 -3.87 -4.95 22.27
C GLY A 150 -5.05 -4.88 21.28
N THR A 151 -4.81 -4.68 19.98
CA THR A 151 -5.88 -4.75 18.97
C THR A 151 -6.21 -6.20 18.61
N ASP A 152 -7.50 -6.56 18.60
CA ASP A 152 -7.96 -7.86 18.10
C ASP A 152 -7.74 -7.94 16.59
N ARG A 153 -6.79 -8.77 16.18
CA ARG A 153 -6.38 -8.93 14.78
C ARG A 153 -7.42 -9.66 13.93
N ARG A 154 -8.49 -10.20 14.50
CA ARG A 154 -9.59 -10.79 13.74
C ARG A 154 -10.47 -9.72 13.10
N HIS A 155 -10.55 -8.55 13.73
CA HIS A 155 -11.38 -7.44 13.26
C HIS A 155 -10.57 -6.49 12.37
N LYS A 156 -11.20 -6.03 11.28
CA LYS A 156 -10.64 -4.95 10.45
C LYS A 156 -10.77 -3.60 11.17
N PRO A 157 -9.91 -2.63 10.89
CA PRO A 157 -10.17 -1.24 11.27
C PRO A 157 -11.56 -0.78 10.81
N ASN A 158 -12.21 0.08 11.60
CA ASN A 158 -13.55 0.58 11.28
C ASN A 158 -13.53 1.48 10.04
N GLU A 159 -12.38 2.13 9.81
CA GLU A 159 -12.12 3.04 8.70
C GLU A 159 -12.03 2.32 7.34
N PHE A 160 -11.87 1.00 7.33
CA PHE A 160 -11.74 0.21 6.11
C PHE A 160 -13.08 0.02 5.40
N ASN A 161 -13.17 0.53 4.17
CA ASN A 161 -14.20 0.16 3.21
C ASN A 161 -13.64 -0.91 2.27
N GLU A 162 -14.38 -2.00 2.05
CA GLU A 162 -13.95 -3.02 1.08
C GLU A 162 -13.83 -2.37 -0.30
N GLU A 163 -12.69 -2.59 -0.95
CA GLU A 163 -12.49 -2.11 -2.32
C GLU A 163 -13.30 -3.03 -3.23
N THR A 164 -14.51 -2.59 -3.60
CA THR A 164 -15.26 -3.24 -4.67
C THR A 164 -14.48 -3.01 -5.96
N LEU A 165 -13.66 -3.99 -6.35
CA LEU A 165 -13.11 -4.05 -7.69
C LEU A 165 -14.30 -4.05 -8.65
N VAL A 166 -14.53 -2.93 -9.32
CA VAL A 166 -15.33 -2.95 -10.54
C VAL A 166 -14.49 -3.78 -11.50
N LEU A 167 -14.82 -5.06 -11.61
CA LEU A 167 -14.27 -5.93 -12.63
C LEU A 167 -14.76 -5.36 -13.97
N GLY A 168 -13.94 -4.48 -14.55
CA GLY A 168 -14.03 -4.12 -15.96
C GLY A 168 -13.39 -5.20 -16.81
#